data_AF-A0A9D8KD87-F1
#
_entry.id   AF-A0A9D8KD87-F1
#
_cell.length_a   1.000
_cell.length_b   1.000
_cell.length_c   1.000
_cell.angle_alpha   90.00
_cell.angle_beta   90.00
_cell.angle_gamma   90.00
#
_symmetry.space_group_name_H-M   'P 1'
#
loop_
_entity.id
_entity.type
_entity.pdbx_description
1 polymer ?
#
loop_
_entity_poly.entity_id
_entity_poly.type
_entity_poly.pdbx_seq_one_letter_code
_entity_poly.pdbx_strand_id
1 'polypeptide(L)'
;MRQHPIPPVSEPLQYRAIGLVRGVFVPEDSALPTRGVLRTSDGCELEVVVLGRLLTLLRRHLDISQPHLWVAYPRSRDDHSLHLQLMGVWEPSTLAKDASADTPPLEDTLPEGDDYFSLRGELIYTRPESGDVVLKVRQLPRADGTRPTPFKLHLNGCIPMEHLRHFVSIDGRRQGQHLGVDRFEAIAELPQRGNRGG
;
A
#
# COMPACT_ATOMS: atom_id res chain seq x y z
N MET A 1 23.36 2.24 -2.27
CA MET A 1 22.06 1.87 -1.65
C MET A 1 21.05 1.72 -2.77
N ARG A 2 20.27 0.64 -2.82
CA ARG A 2 19.25 0.50 -3.87
C ARG A 2 18.14 1.51 -3.61
N GLN A 3 17.97 2.47 -4.52
CA GLN A 3 16.85 3.40 -4.47
C GLN A 3 15.62 2.59 -4.91
N HIS A 4 14.71 2.31 -3.99
CA HIS A 4 13.48 1.55 -4.23
C HIS A 4 12.34 2.26 -3.48
N PRO A 5 11.14 2.43 -4.06
CA PRO A 5 10.07 3.20 -3.44
C PRO A 5 9.50 2.52 -2.19
N ILE A 6 9.60 1.20 -2.12
CA ILE A 6 9.25 0.40 -0.95
C ILE A 6 10.55 0.09 -0.18
N PRO A 7 10.76 0.66 1.01
CA PRO A 7 11.97 0.39 1.78
C PRO A 7 12.05 -1.10 2.18
N PRO A 8 13.23 -1.67 2.41
CA PRO A 8 13.35 -3.02 2.93
C PRO A 8 12.74 -3.13 4.34
N VAL A 9 12.39 -4.35 4.73
CA VAL A 9 11.97 -4.63 6.10
C VAL A 9 13.18 -4.52 7.02
N SER A 10 13.04 -3.78 8.12
CA SER A 10 14.11 -3.59 9.12
C SER A 10 13.93 -4.43 10.37
N GLU A 11 12.69 -4.77 10.74
CA GLU A 11 12.36 -5.50 11.97
C GLU A 11 11.46 -6.71 11.67
N PRO A 12 11.64 -7.85 12.37
CA PRO A 12 10.86 -9.06 12.15
C PRO A 12 9.34 -8.83 12.20
N LEU A 13 8.86 -8.05 13.18
CA LEU A 13 7.42 -7.75 13.36
C LEU A 13 7.05 -6.33 12.91
N GLN A 14 7.77 -5.78 11.92
CA GLN A 14 7.46 -4.48 11.32
C GLN A 14 6.15 -4.54 10.54
N TYR A 15 5.11 -3.88 11.06
CA TYR A 15 3.86 -3.66 10.33
C TYR A 15 4.10 -2.83 9.05
N ARG A 16 3.40 -3.20 7.99
CA ARG A 16 3.53 -2.57 6.68
C ARG A 16 2.24 -2.70 5.89
N ALA A 17 1.90 -1.65 5.17
CA ALA A 17 0.92 -1.72 4.10
C ALA A 17 1.28 -0.63 3.09
N ILE A 18 2.03 -1.00 2.06
CA ILE A 18 2.51 -0.08 1.02
C ILE A 18 2.48 -0.82 -0.31
N GLY A 19 2.11 -0.13 -1.37
CA GLY A 19 2.10 -0.69 -2.70
C GLY A 19 2.31 0.35 -3.78
N LEU A 20 2.26 -0.14 -5.01
CA LEU A 20 2.55 0.57 -6.23
C LEU A 20 1.36 0.40 -7.16
N VAL A 21 0.81 1.50 -7.68
CA VAL A 21 -0.33 1.46 -8.60
C VAL A 21 -0.06 2.41 -9.73
N ARG A 22 -0.12 1.93 -10.97
CA ARG A 22 0.01 2.79 -12.14
C ARG A 22 -1.34 3.32 -12.57
N GLY A 23 -1.46 4.63 -12.74
CA GLY A 23 -2.71 5.22 -13.19
C GLY A 23 -2.68 6.73 -13.35
N VAL A 24 -3.75 7.26 -13.93
CA VAL A 24 -3.99 8.70 -14.11
C VAL A 24 -4.82 9.20 -12.94
N PHE A 25 -4.30 10.19 -12.20
CA PHE A 25 -5.03 10.78 -11.07
C PHE A 25 -6.01 11.85 -11.58
N VAL A 26 -7.29 11.64 -11.32
CA VAL A 26 -8.36 12.58 -11.67
C VAL A 26 -8.90 13.19 -10.38
N PRO A 27 -8.57 14.46 -10.08
CA PRO A 27 -9.06 15.11 -8.87
C PRO A 27 -10.57 15.37 -8.95
N GLU A 28 -11.26 15.25 -7.81
CA GLU A 28 -12.65 15.70 -7.66
C GLU A 28 -12.77 17.22 -7.84
N ASP A 29 -11.79 17.96 -7.30
CA ASP A 29 -11.67 19.41 -7.42
C ASP A 29 -10.25 19.77 -7.88
N SER A 30 -10.15 20.39 -9.06
CA SER A 30 -8.89 20.84 -9.63
C SER A 30 -8.16 21.90 -8.78
N ALA A 31 -8.88 22.71 -8.00
CA ALA A 31 -8.28 23.73 -7.14
C ALA A 31 -7.69 23.11 -5.86
N LEU A 32 -8.34 22.07 -5.34
CA LEU A 32 -7.93 21.34 -4.13
C LEU A 32 -7.77 19.84 -4.42
N PRO A 33 -6.68 19.43 -5.12
CA PRO A 33 -6.45 18.05 -5.54
C PRO A 33 -6.01 17.16 -4.37
N THR A 34 -6.90 17.01 -3.38
CA THR A 34 -6.71 16.24 -2.15
C THR A 34 -7.47 14.92 -2.19
N ARG A 35 -8.49 14.83 -3.04
CA ARG A 35 -9.34 13.65 -3.27
C ARG A 35 -9.63 13.51 -4.75
N GLY A 36 -9.96 12.31 -5.17
CA GLY A 36 -10.22 11.98 -6.55
C GLY A 36 -10.27 10.48 -6.76
N VAL A 37 -10.17 10.10 -8.04
CA VAL A 37 -10.05 8.72 -8.44
C VAL A 37 -8.72 8.50 -9.15
N LEU A 38 -8.18 7.29 -9.03
CA LEU A 38 -7.06 6.82 -9.83
C LEU A 38 -7.61 5.89 -10.91
N ARG A 39 -7.47 6.31 -12.17
CA ARG A 39 -7.85 5.52 -13.35
C ARG A 39 -6.70 4.61 -13.75
N THR A 40 -6.92 3.32 -13.63
CA THR A 40 -5.92 2.29 -13.95
C THR A 40 -6.13 1.73 -15.36
N SER A 41 -5.12 1.07 -15.92
CA SER A 41 -5.13 0.55 -17.29
C SER A 41 -6.15 -0.57 -17.53
N ASP A 42 -6.57 -1.26 -16.47
CA ASP A 42 -7.64 -2.26 -16.46
C ASP A 42 -9.05 -1.62 -16.48
N GLY A 43 -9.15 -0.29 -16.58
CA GLY A 43 -10.42 0.45 -16.60
C GLY A 43 -11.06 0.64 -15.23
N CYS A 44 -10.38 0.25 -14.14
CA CYS A 44 -10.86 0.45 -12.79
C CYS A 44 -10.67 1.91 -12.34
N GLU A 45 -11.60 2.41 -11.52
CA GLU A 45 -11.46 3.68 -10.80
C GLU A 45 -11.32 3.37 -9.30
N LEU A 46 -10.19 3.76 -8.71
CA LEU A 46 -9.93 3.57 -7.28
C LEU A 46 -10.12 4.90 -6.57
N GLU A 47 -10.91 4.95 -5.50
CA GLU A 47 -10.99 6.15 -4.68
C GLU A 47 -9.64 6.43 -4.01
N VAL A 48 -9.15 7.66 -4.12
CA VAL A 48 -7.86 8.05 -3.56
C VAL A 48 -7.91 9.35 -2.77
N VAL A 49 -7.02 9.44 -1.79
CA VAL A 49 -6.69 10.67 -1.07
C VAL A 49 -5.21 10.98 -1.27
N VAL A 50 -4.89 12.22 -1.62
CA VAL A 50 -3.53 12.71 -1.74
C VAL A 50 -3.04 13.20 -0.38
N LEU A 51 -1.94 12.62 0.12
CA LEU A 51 -1.34 13.10 1.38
C LEU A 51 -0.66 14.45 1.17
N GLY A 52 -0.76 15.34 2.17
CA GLY A 52 -0.37 16.76 2.06
C GLY A 52 1.05 17.00 1.54
N ARG A 53 2.00 16.13 1.86
CA ARG A 53 3.40 16.20 1.38
C ARG A 53 3.53 16.11 -0.15
N LEU A 54 2.55 15.50 -0.82
CA LEU A 54 2.55 15.30 -2.28
C LEU A 54 1.92 16.48 -3.04
N LEU A 55 1.14 17.33 -2.35
CA LEU A 55 0.40 18.42 -3.00
C LEU A 55 1.30 19.41 -3.74
N THR A 56 2.48 19.71 -3.19
CA THR A 56 3.45 20.60 -3.86
C THR A 56 3.99 19.98 -5.14
N LEU A 57 4.24 18.66 -5.15
CA LEU A 57 4.68 17.94 -6.35
C LEU A 57 3.59 17.99 -7.42
N LEU A 58 2.35 17.63 -7.09
CA LEU A 58 1.22 17.63 -8.01
C LEU A 58 1.00 18.99 -8.69
N ARG A 59 1.15 20.08 -7.93
CA ARG A 59 0.86 21.43 -8.44
C ARG A 59 1.96 22.04 -9.30
N ARG A 60 3.21 21.57 -9.15
CA ARG A 60 4.38 22.28 -9.69
C ARG A 60 5.28 21.45 -10.58
N HIS A 61 5.25 20.13 -10.45
CA HIS A 61 6.31 19.27 -10.96
C HIS A 61 5.79 17.99 -11.62
N LEU A 62 4.48 17.76 -11.62
CA LEU A 62 3.89 16.54 -12.16
C LEU A 62 2.72 16.88 -13.07
N ASP A 63 2.71 16.34 -14.29
CA ASP A 63 1.57 16.41 -15.19
C ASP A 63 0.57 15.30 -14.88
N ILE A 64 -0.35 15.57 -13.95
CA ILE A 64 -1.35 14.60 -13.48
C ILE A 64 -2.29 14.05 -14.56
N SER A 65 -2.26 14.59 -15.79
CA SER A 65 -3.03 14.05 -16.92
C SER A 65 -2.40 12.79 -17.51
N GLN A 66 -1.14 12.49 -17.17
CA GLN A 66 -0.41 11.31 -17.61
C GLN A 66 -0.50 10.17 -16.58
N PRO A 67 -0.32 8.91 -17.03
CA PRO A 67 -0.23 7.78 -16.12
C PRO A 67 1.09 7.82 -15.36
N HIS A 68 1.02 7.81 -14.03
CA HIS A 68 2.18 7.77 -13.16
C HIS A 68 2.20 6.50 -12.32
N LEU A 69 3.39 6.09 -11.87
CA LEU A 69 3.54 5.02 -10.90
C LEU A 69 3.45 5.57 -9.47
N TRP A 70 2.30 5.39 -8.83
CA TRP A 70 2.02 5.94 -7.52
C TRP A 70 2.48 5.01 -6.42
N VAL A 71 3.17 5.57 -5.42
CA VAL A 71 3.39 4.90 -4.14
C VAL A 71 2.17 5.19 -3.27
N ALA A 72 1.54 4.15 -2.75
CA ALA A 72 0.26 4.26 -2.04
C ALA A 72 0.20 3.39 -0.79
N TYR A 73 -0.58 3.84 0.18
CA TYR A 73 -1.02 3.01 1.30
C TYR A 73 -2.44 2.52 1.06
N PRO A 74 -2.71 1.20 1.04
CA PRO A 74 -4.05 0.69 0.91
C PRO A 74 -4.84 0.86 2.21
N ARG A 75 -6.14 1.06 2.07
CA ARG A 75 -7.16 1.06 3.12
C ARG A 75 -8.39 0.34 2.57
N SER A 76 -9.13 -0.33 3.45
CA SER A 76 -10.47 -0.82 3.16
C SER A 76 -11.45 0.13 3.84
N ARG A 77 -12.36 0.76 3.07
CA ARG A 77 -13.45 1.58 3.64
C ARG A 77 -14.60 0.69 4.09
N ASP A 78 -14.91 -0.32 3.28
CA ASP A 78 -15.83 -1.42 3.54
C ASP A 78 -15.22 -2.73 3.04
N ASP A 79 -16.00 -3.81 3.08
CA ASP A 79 -15.55 -5.16 2.71
C ASP A 79 -15.20 -5.30 1.21
N HIS A 80 -15.51 -4.30 0.37
CA HIS A 80 -15.47 -4.42 -1.10
C HIS A 80 -14.73 -3.30 -1.83
N SER A 81 -14.39 -2.19 -1.16
CA SER A 81 -13.75 -1.04 -1.79
C SER A 81 -12.30 -0.82 -1.30
N LEU A 82 -11.36 -0.95 -2.24
CA LEU A 82 -9.98 -0.53 -2.04
C LEU A 82 -9.88 0.99 -2.17
N HIS A 83 -9.48 1.63 -1.09
CA HIS A 83 -9.17 3.05 -1.02
C HIS A 83 -7.66 3.24 -0.91
N LEU A 84 -7.08 4.17 -1.68
CA LEU A 84 -5.63 4.42 -1.67
C LEU A 84 -5.29 5.78 -1.09
N GLN A 85 -4.27 5.83 -0.23
CA GLN A 85 -3.66 7.08 0.20
C GLN A 85 -2.35 7.29 -0.57
N LEU A 86 -2.36 8.23 -1.53
CA LEU A 86 -1.21 8.53 -2.38
C LEU A 86 -0.15 9.28 -1.58
N MET A 87 1.05 8.71 -1.52
CA MET A 87 2.12 9.18 -0.64
C MET A 87 3.35 9.68 -1.41
N GLY A 88 3.48 9.33 -2.69
CA GLY A 88 4.63 9.61 -3.54
C GLY A 88 4.41 9.10 -4.97
N VAL A 89 5.36 9.41 -5.84
CA VAL A 89 5.44 8.93 -7.23
C VAL A 89 6.81 8.32 -7.43
N TRP A 90 6.87 7.15 -8.07
CA TRP A 90 8.10 6.49 -8.46
C TRP A 90 8.37 6.71 -9.95
N GLU A 91 9.10 7.79 -10.25
CA GLU A 91 9.57 8.10 -11.60
C GLU A 91 10.97 8.70 -11.51
N PRO A 92 11.97 7.91 -11.09
CA PRO A 92 13.33 8.42 -10.97
C PRO A 92 13.88 8.99 -12.29
N SER A 93 13.41 8.52 -13.45
CA SER A 93 13.86 9.05 -14.75
C SER A 93 13.52 10.53 -14.95
N THR A 94 12.41 11.01 -14.38
CA THR A 94 11.91 12.39 -14.53
C THR A 94 12.04 13.23 -13.25
N LEU A 95 12.07 12.59 -12.07
CA LEU A 95 12.01 13.27 -10.77
C LEU A 95 13.34 13.23 -9.98
N ALA A 96 14.33 12.43 -10.38
CA ALA A 96 15.62 12.41 -9.68
C ALA A 96 16.40 13.72 -9.96
N LYS A 97 16.56 14.54 -8.92
CA LYS A 97 17.27 15.84 -9.01
C LYS A 97 18.80 15.71 -9.12
N ASP A 98 19.34 14.54 -8.76
CA ASP A 98 20.79 14.30 -8.63
C ASP A 98 21.23 13.07 -9.42
N ALA A 99 20.90 12.99 -10.71
CA ALA A 99 21.58 12.08 -11.62
C ALA A 99 23.03 12.58 -11.82
N SER A 100 23.90 12.29 -10.86
CA SER A 100 25.34 12.43 -11.06
C SER A 100 25.76 11.48 -12.19
N ALA A 101 26.69 11.93 -13.05
CA ALA A 101 27.11 11.17 -14.24
C ALA A 101 27.65 9.75 -13.95
N ASP A 102 27.97 9.45 -12.70
CA ASP A 102 28.51 8.15 -12.24
C ASP A 102 27.46 7.21 -11.64
N THR A 103 26.18 7.59 -11.54
CA THR A 103 25.11 6.70 -11.07
C THR A 103 24.35 6.12 -12.27
N PRO A 104 24.23 4.79 -12.42
CA PRO A 104 23.41 4.22 -13.48
C PRO A 104 21.97 4.76 -13.37
N PRO A 105 21.35 5.13 -14.50
CA PRO A 105 19.99 5.66 -14.49
C PRO A 105 19.05 4.61 -13.87
N LEU A 106 18.24 5.06 -12.90
CA LEU A 106 17.21 4.22 -12.31
C LEU A 106 16.04 4.13 -13.28
N GLU A 107 15.55 2.91 -13.46
CA GLU A 107 14.39 2.64 -14.29
C GLU A 107 13.10 2.90 -13.52
N ASP A 108 12.08 3.39 -14.22
CA ASP A 108 10.73 3.55 -13.67
C ASP A 108 10.02 2.20 -13.51
N THR A 109 10.57 1.14 -14.11
CA THR A 109 10.12 -0.24 -13.97
C THR A 109 10.74 -0.92 -12.75
N LEU A 110 9.93 -1.72 -12.06
CA LEU A 110 10.33 -2.46 -10.87
C LEU A 110 10.17 -3.96 -11.10
N PRO A 111 11.04 -4.80 -10.51
CA PRO A 111 10.99 -6.25 -10.73
C PRO A 111 9.70 -6.89 -10.20
N GLU A 112 9.06 -6.29 -9.20
CA GLU A 112 7.76 -6.72 -8.70
C GLU A 112 6.62 -6.43 -9.69
N GLY A 113 6.81 -5.50 -10.62
CA GLY A 113 5.81 -5.01 -11.56
C GLY A 113 4.83 -4.00 -10.95
N ASP A 114 3.86 -3.58 -11.76
CA ASP A 114 2.78 -2.71 -11.31
C ASP A 114 1.79 -3.47 -10.39
N ASP A 115 0.97 -2.71 -9.66
CA ASP A 115 -0.09 -3.23 -8.79
C ASP A 115 0.39 -4.13 -7.64
N TYR A 116 1.69 -4.12 -7.33
CA TYR A 116 2.29 -4.85 -6.24
C TYR A 116 2.06 -4.17 -4.88
N PHE A 117 1.73 -4.97 -3.87
CA PHE A 117 1.58 -4.54 -2.48
C PHE A 117 2.40 -5.41 -1.54
N SER A 118 3.22 -4.75 -0.72
CA SER A 118 3.95 -5.36 0.40
C SER A 118 3.17 -5.13 1.69
N LEU A 119 2.61 -6.20 2.25
CA LEU A 119 1.70 -6.15 3.39
C LEU A 119 2.25 -6.99 4.54
N ARG A 120 2.30 -6.43 5.75
CA ARG A 120 2.73 -7.14 6.96
C ARG A 120 1.85 -6.76 8.13
N GLY A 121 1.29 -7.77 8.78
CA GLY A 121 0.33 -7.56 9.85
C GLY A 121 -0.11 -8.83 10.53
N GLU A 122 -1.10 -8.70 11.39
CA GLU A 122 -1.71 -9.79 12.16
C GLU A 122 -2.86 -10.39 11.35
N LEU A 123 -2.80 -11.68 11.03
CA LEU A 123 -3.91 -12.39 10.37
C LEU A 123 -5.04 -12.59 11.38
N ILE A 124 -6.14 -11.85 11.23
CA ILE A 124 -7.25 -11.89 12.19
C ILE A 124 -8.48 -12.66 11.68
N TYR A 125 -8.53 -12.94 10.39
CA TYR A 125 -9.57 -13.74 9.76
C TYR A 125 -9.01 -14.40 8.50
N THR A 126 -9.40 -15.66 8.28
CA THR A 126 -9.22 -16.32 6.99
C THR A 126 -10.35 -17.34 6.81
N ARG A 127 -10.91 -17.41 5.60
CA ARG A 127 -11.83 -18.46 5.15
C ARG A 127 -11.30 -19.00 3.80
N PRO A 128 -10.50 -20.07 3.81
CA PRO A 128 -9.90 -20.60 2.59
C PRO A 128 -10.92 -20.98 1.49
N GLU A 129 -12.12 -21.39 1.88
CA GLU A 129 -13.16 -21.86 0.95
C GLU A 129 -13.75 -20.73 0.11
N SER A 130 -13.87 -19.53 0.66
CA SER A 130 -14.31 -18.32 -0.07
C SER A 130 -13.14 -17.44 -0.53
N GLY A 131 -11.95 -17.69 0.01
CA GLY A 131 -10.77 -16.86 -0.20
C GLY A 131 -10.76 -15.57 0.64
N ASP A 132 -11.63 -15.42 1.65
CA ASP A 132 -11.67 -14.18 2.43
C ASP A 132 -10.51 -14.13 3.43
N VAL A 133 -9.71 -13.07 3.40
CA VAL A 133 -8.60 -12.85 4.33
C VAL A 133 -8.72 -11.44 4.91
N VAL A 134 -8.56 -11.31 6.24
CA VAL A 134 -8.47 -10.00 6.88
C VAL A 134 -7.16 -9.85 7.63
N LEU A 135 -6.37 -8.88 7.20
CA LEU A 135 -5.09 -8.51 7.79
C LEU A 135 -5.25 -7.26 8.65
N LYS A 136 -4.91 -7.34 9.93
CA LYS A 136 -4.87 -6.19 10.81
C LYS A 136 -3.49 -5.54 10.75
N VAL A 137 -3.45 -4.28 10.37
CA VAL A 137 -2.22 -3.49 10.25
C VAL A 137 -2.22 -2.38 11.29
N ARG A 138 -1.06 -2.18 11.93
CA ARG A 138 -0.83 -1.10 12.90
C ARG A 138 0.04 -0.04 12.26
N GLN A 139 -0.31 1.22 12.50
CA GLN A 139 0.56 2.34 12.14
C GLN A 139 1.55 2.59 13.27
N LEU A 140 2.74 3.08 12.92
CA LEU A 140 3.71 3.51 13.91
C LEU A 140 3.13 4.68 14.74
N PRO A 141 3.49 4.80 16.03
CA PRO A 141 3.22 6.00 16.79
C PRO A 141 3.78 7.23 16.08
N ARG A 142 3.01 8.31 16.07
CA ARG A 142 3.47 9.58 15.54
C ARG A 142 4.47 10.23 16.51
N ALA A 143 5.24 11.20 16.02
CA ALA A 143 6.22 11.93 16.83
C ALA A 143 5.60 12.70 18.01
N ASP A 144 4.30 13.03 17.91
CA ASP A 144 3.50 13.65 18.98
C ASP A 144 3.04 12.65 20.05
N GLY A 145 3.47 11.38 19.97
CA GLY A 145 3.09 10.32 20.90
C GLY A 145 1.73 9.68 20.62
N THR A 146 0.95 10.20 19.68
CA THR A 146 -0.35 9.61 19.33
C THR A 146 -0.15 8.24 18.68
N ARG A 147 -0.99 7.28 19.10
CA ARG A 147 -0.99 5.91 18.57
C ARG A 147 -2.21 5.75 17.69
N PRO A 148 -2.06 5.73 16.36
CA PRO A 148 -3.19 5.54 15.48
C PRO A 148 -3.84 4.18 15.76
N THR A 149 -5.16 4.13 15.63
CA THR A 149 -5.90 2.87 15.75
C THR A 149 -5.45 1.89 14.66
N PRO A 150 -5.28 0.60 14.98
CA PRO A 150 -5.11 -0.42 13.95
C PRO A 150 -6.27 -0.38 12.97
N PHE A 151 -6.00 -0.68 11.71
CA PHE A 151 -7.02 -0.81 10.67
C PHE A 151 -6.98 -2.22 10.09
N LYS A 152 -8.04 -2.58 9.38
CA LYS A 152 -8.19 -3.88 8.72
C LYS A 152 -8.05 -3.69 7.21
N LEU A 153 -7.38 -4.64 6.57
CA LEU A 153 -7.35 -4.79 5.12
C LEU A 153 -8.05 -6.08 4.76
N HIS A 154 -8.96 -5.97 3.81
CA HIS A 154 -9.66 -7.11 3.22
C HIS A 154 -8.91 -7.55 1.96
N LEU A 155 -8.64 -8.83 1.88
CA LEU A 155 -7.85 -9.48 0.84
C LEU A 155 -8.56 -10.73 0.34
N ASN A 156 -8.21 -11.13 -0.88
CA ASN A 156 -8.69 -12.36 -1.51
C ASN A 156 -7.52 -13.34 -1.67
N GLY A 157 -7.61 -14.52 -1.07
CA GLY A 157 -6.61 -15.57 -1.17
C GLY A 157 -6.82 -16.71 -0.18
N CYS A 158 -6.07 -17.80 -0.37
CA CYS A 158 -6.20 -19.00 0.44
C CYS A 158 -5.08 -19.07 1.48
N ILE A 159 -5.32 -18.57 2.69
CA ILE A 159 -4.38 -18.73 3.82
C ILE A 159 -4.95 -19.77 4.80
N PRO A 160 -4.25 -20.87 5.09
CA PRO A 160 -4.70 -21.90 6.03
C PRO A 160 -5.08 -21.34 7.42
N MET A 161 -6.15 -21.89 8.02
CA MET A 161 -6.65 -21.47 9.33
C MET A 161 -5.63 -21.67 10.47
N GLU A 162 -4.66 -22.58 10.31
CA GLU A 162 -3.58 -22.77 11.28
C GLU A 162 -2.69 -21.53 11.48
N HIS A 163 -2.64 -20.64 10.47
CA HIS A 163 -1.91 -19.38 10.56
C HIS A 163 -2.75 -18.24 11.16
N LEU A 164 -3.99 -18.50 11.58
CA LEU A 164 -4.79 -17.50 12.26
C LEU A 164 -4.03 -16.98 13.49
N ARG A 165 -4.07 -15.67 13.72
CA ARG A 165 -3.30 -14.94 14.75
C ARG A 165 -1.77 -14.95 14.56
N HIS A 166 -1.27 -15.40 13.41
CA HIS A 166 0.14 -15.19 13.10
C HIS A 166 0.36 -13.77 12.61
N PHE A 167 1.55 -13.24 12.89
CA PHE A 167 2.12 -12.16 12.11
C PHE A 167 2.57 -12.74 10.77
N VAL A 168 2.04 -12.20 9.68
CA VAL A 168 2.29 -12.70 8.32
C VAL A 168 2.90 -11.59 7.45
N SER A 169 3.72 -12.00 6.50
CA SER A 169 4.14 -11.20 5.35
C SER A 169 3.35 -11.66 4.13
N ILE A 170 2.76 -10.73 3.40
CA ILE A 170 1.99 -10.99 2.19
C ILE A 170 2.55 -10.12 1.08
N ASP A 171 2.91 -10.77 -0.02
CA ASP A 171 3.03 -10.14 -1.32
C ASP A 171 1.67 -10.24 -1.99
N GLY A 172 1.09 -9.08 -2.32
CA GLY A 172 -0.23 -9.00 -2.90
C GLY A 172 -0.24 -8.28 -4.24
N ARG A 173 -1.31 -8.52 -5.00
CA ARG A 173 -1.56 -7.86 -6.29
C ARG A 173 -2.94 -7.24 -6.30
N ARG A 174 -3.05 -6.00 -6.75
CA ARG A 174 -4.36 -5.41 -7.01
C ARG A 174 -4.99 -6.05 -8.24
N GLN A 175 -6.27 -6.41 -8.13
CA GLN A 175 -7.11 -6.87 -9.23
C GLN A 175 -8.46 -6.13 -9.14
N GLY A 176 -8.70 -5.19 -10.06
CA GLY A 176 -9.85 -4.28 -9.95
C GLY A 176 -9.82 -3.50 -8.63
N GLN A 177 -10.84 -3.68 -7.79
CA GLN A 177 -10.96 -3.04 -6.47
C GLN A 177 -10.52 -3.92 -5.29
N HIS A 178 -9.87 -5.06 -5.55
CA HIS A 178 -9.47 -6.02 -4.53
C HIS A 178 -7.95 -6.20 -4.46
N LEU A 179 -7.47 -6.63 -3.30
CA LEU A 179 -6.08 -7.05 -3.10
C LEU A 179 -6.03 -8.58 -3.02
N GLY A 180 -5.48 -9.21 -4.05
CA GLY A 180 -5.20 -10.64 -4.09
C GLY A 180 -3.92 -10.97 -3.32
N VAL A 181 -3.87 -12.15 -2.71
CA VAL A 181 -2.65 -12.72 -2.11
C VAL A 181 -1.90 -13.53 -3.17
N ASP A 182 -0.73 -13.05 -3.60
CA ASP A 182 0.16 -13.78 -4.52
C ASP A 182 1.04 -14.76 -3.73
N ARG A 183 1.61 -14.31 -2.61
CA ARG A 183 2.47 -15.10 -1.72
C ARG A 183 2.22 -14.70 -0.28
N PHE A 184 2.30 -15.66 0.63
CA PHE A 184 2.32 -15.39 2.06
C PHE A 184 3.42 -16.16 2.77
N GLU A 185 3.86 -15.62 3.91
CA GLU A 185 4.80 -16.23 4.84
C GLU A 185 4.32 -15.98 6.28
N ALA A 186 4.19 -17.05 7.06
CA ALA A 186 3.92 -16.93 8.50
C ALA A 186 5.25 -16.69 9.25
N ILE A 187 5.35 -15.58 9.96
CA ILE A 187 6.60 -15.15 10.61
C ILE A 187 6.64 -15.56 12.09
N ALA A 188 5.55 -15.32 12.82
CA ALA A 188 5.48 -15.61 14.25
C ALA A 188 4.02 -15.76 14.69
N GLU A 189 3.75 -16.66 15.63
CA GLU A 189 2.48 -16.68 16.33
C GLU A 189 2.41 -15.47 17.29
N LEU A 190 1.28 -14.75 17.29
CA LEU A 190 1.09 -13.64 18.21
C LEU A 190 0.33 -14.09 19.46
N PRO A 191 0.73 -13.62 20.65
CA PRO A 191 0.06 -13.99 21.88
C PRO A 191 -1.39 -13.54 21.83
N GLN A 192 -2.30 -14.39 22.30
CA GLN A 192 -3.67 -13.98 22.53
C GLN A 192 -3.65 -12.80 23.50
N ARG A 193 -4.14 -11.64 23.07
CA ARG A 193 -4.57 -10.63 24.04
C ARG A 193 -5.78 -11.22 24.73
N GLY A 194 -5.55 -11.90 25.85
CA GLY A 194 -6.58 -12.23 26.81
C GLY A 194 -7.38 -10.96 27.05
N ASN A 195 -8.69 -11.08 26.95
CA ASN A 195 -9.63 -10.04 27.34
C ASN A 195 -9.27 -9.66 28.79
N ARG A 196 -8.50 -8.59 28.99
CA ARG A 196 -8.39 -7.99 30.32
C ARG A 196 -9.74 -7.35 30.55
N GLY A 197 -10.61 -8.13 31.20
CA GLY A 197 -11.89 -7.68 31.69
C GLY A 197 -11.71 -6.45 32.58
N GLY A 198 -12.69 -5.57 32.44
CA GLY A 198 -13.09 -4.54 33.38
C GLY A 198 -14.57 -4.33 33.13
#